data_AF-A0A4Q0ZE11-F1
#
_entry.id   AF-A0A4Q0ZE11-F1
#
_cell.length_a   1.000
_cell.length_b   1.000
_cell.length_c   1.000
_cell.angle_alpha   90.00
_cell.angle_beta   90.00
_cell.angle_gamma   90.00
#
_symmetry.space_group_name_H-M   'P 1'
#
loop_
_entity.id
_entity.type
_entity.pdbx_description
1 polymer ?
#
loop_
_entity_poly.entity_id
_entity_poly.type
_entity_poly.pdbx_seq_one_letter_code
_entity_poly.pdbx_strand_id
1 'polypeptide(L)'
;MKISKNFYSGFCFFNESELFSEYLITNDFTISGFSYGAIKAFEEALNSKERVDRLQLFSPAFFQNFDEKFKRAQLHYFKKDENIYVENFLKNVIYPKEIDISKYFKIGTAQELEELLFYEWSEEKLQKLVDKGTIIEVYLGENDKIIDSLKVKEFFKNYATTYYIKNKGHLL
;
A
#
# COMPACT_ATOMS: atom_id res chain seq x y z
N MET A 1 -0.69 -9.71 23.80
CA MET A 1 0.68 -9.91 23.27
C MET A 1 0.96 -8.77 22.29
N LYS A 2 2.19 -8.33 22.04
CA LYS A 2 2.45 -7.14 21.21
C LYS A 2 2.28 -7.47 19.72
N ILE A 3 1.66 -6.59 18.94
CA ILE A 3 1.58 -6.72 17.47
C ILE A 3 3.02 -6.84 16.93
N SER A 4 3.26 -7.84 16.07
CA SER A 4 4.62 -8.27 15.71
C SER A 4 5.39 -7.23 14.88
N LYS A 5 4.67 -6.43 14.07
CA LYS A 5 5.16 -5.29 13.30
C LYS A 5 4.04 -4.27 13.12
N ASN A 6 4.30 -3.00 13.44
CA ASN A 6 3.29 -1.93 13.31
C ASN A 6 3.31 -1.27 11.92
N PHE A 7 4.35 -1.50 11.11
CA PHE A 7 4.46 -0.97 9.75
C PHE A 7 4.92 -2.05 8.77
N TYR A 8 4.22 -2.16 7.65
CA TYR A 8 4.52 -3.08 6.56
C TYR A 8 5.00 -2.30 5.33
N SER A 9 6.19 -2.66 4.84
CA SER A 9 6.84 -1.96 3.74
C SER A 9 6.23 -2.24 2.37
N GLY A 10 6.30 -1.24 1.49
CA GLY A 10 5.93 -1.33 0.09
C GLY A 10 6.87 -2.19 -0.76
N PHE A 11 6.44 -2.47 -1.99
CA PHE A 11 7.23 -3.23 -2.94
C PHE A 11 8.49 -2.45 -3.32
N CYS A 12 9.64 -3.12 -3.29
CA CYS A 12 10.96 -2.53 -3.42
C CYS A 12 11.41 -1.59 -2.26
N PHE A 13 10.73 -1.62 -1.11
CA PHE A 13 11.10 -0.83 0.08
C PHE A 13 11.34 -1.67 1.33
N PHE A 14 12.16 -1.15 2.25
CA PHE A 14 12.29 -1.60 3.63
C PHE A 14 12.50 -0.42 4.59
N ASN A 15 11.90 -0.50 5.78
CA ASN A 15 12.08 0.48 6.87
C ASN A 15 11.83 1.96 6.47
N GLU A 16 10.92 2.18 5.54
CA GLU A 16 10.57 3.49 4.96
C GLU A 16 9.47 4.24 5.73
N SER A 17 9.07 3.76 6.91
CA SER A 17 7.95 4.30 7.68
C SER A 17 8.12 5.79 8.02
N GLU A 18 9.35 6.27 8.18
CA GLU A 18 9.63 7.67 8.46
C GLU A 18 9.21 8.64 7.34
N LEU A 19 9.09 8.15 6.10
CA LEU A 19 8.55 8.92 4.96
C LEU A 19 7.09 9.34 5.18
N PHE A 20 6.38 8.65 6.08
CA PHE A 20 4.96 8.87 6.39
C PHE A 20 4.76 9.48 7.78
N SER A 21 5.82 9.94 8.45
CA SER A 21 5.78 10.46 9.83
C SER A 21 4.76 11.58 10.08
N GLU A 22 4.40 12.36 9.06
CA GLU A 22 3.35 13.38 9.12
C GLU A 22 1.96 12.79 9.41
N TYR A 23 1.72 11.55 8.98
CA TYR A 23 0.41 10.86 9.05
C TYR A 23 0.44 9.61 9.95
N LEU A 24 1.62 9.03 10.13
CA LEU A 24 1.82 7.75 10.80
C LEU A 24 1.56 7.85 12.30
N ILE A 25 0.59 7.07 12.77
CA ILE A 25 0.30 6.90 14.18
C ILE A 25 1.10 5.71 14.70
N THR A 26 1.99 5.98 15.66
CA THR A 26 2.81 4.94 16.30
C THR A 26 2.31 4.64 17.70
N ASN A 27 1.64 3.50 17.87
CA ASN A 27 1.24 2.95 19.17
C ASN A 27 1.05 1.42 19.08
N ASP A 28 0.69 0.77 20.18
CA ASP A 28 0.59 -0.69 20.28
C ASP A 28 -0.66 -1.30 19.60
N PHE A 29 -1.61 -0.48 19.15
CA PHE A 29 -2.91 -0.92 18.60
C PHE A 29 -3.15 -0.43 17.16
N THR A 30 -2.14 0.15 16.53
CA THR A 30 -2.20 0.65 15.15
C THR A 30 -1.30 -0.19 14.26
N ILE A 31 -1.88 -0.72 13.19
CA ILE A 31 -1.15 -1.37 12.10
C ILE A 31 -1.17 -0.43 10.91
N SER A 32 -0.04 -0.33 10.21
CA SER A 32 0.11 0.52 9.05
C SER A 32 0.79 -0.21 7.91
N GLY A 33 0.51 0.17 6.68
CA GLY A 33 1.23 -0.37 5.53
C GLY A 33 1.20 0.58 4.34
N PHE A 34 2.30 0.60 3.60
CA PHE A 34 2.45 1.40 2.39
C PHE A 34 2.39 0.50 1.14
N SER A 35 1.61 0.87 0.13
CA SER A 35 1.57 0.18 -1.16
C SER A 35 1.30 -1.33 -1.01
N TYR A 36 2.21 -2.19 -1.45
CA TYR A 36 2.16 -3.64 -1.19
C TYR A 36 2.06 -3.98 0.30
N GLY A 37 2.76 -3.24 1.16
CA GLY A 37 2.68 -3.39 2.60
C GLY A 37 1.28 -3.10 3.15
N ALA A 38 0.48 -2.27 2.47
CA ALA A 38 -0.91 -2.03 2.85
C ALA A 38 -1.76 -3.31 2.74
N ILE A 39 -1.50 -4.17 1.74
CA ILE A 39 -2.13 -5.49 1.63
C ILE A 39 -1.77 -6.36 2.84
N LYS A 40 -0.49 -6.39 3.20
CA LYS A 40 0.00 -7.18 4.34
C LYS A 40 -0.56 -6.69 5.67
N ALA A 41 -0.59 -5.36 5.86
CA ALA A 41 -1.18 -4.71 7.01
C ALA A 41 -2.67 -5.04 7.17
N PHE A 42 -3.41 -5.02 6.05
CA PHE A 42 -4.83 -5.38 6.04
C PHE A 42 -5.05 -6.85 6.39
N GLU A 43 -4.30 -7.78 5.77
CA GLU A 43 -4.44 -9.21 6.07
C GLU A 43 -4.00 -9.54 7.51
N GLU A 44 -2.98 -8.87 8.05
CA GLU A 44 -2.64 -9.00 9.47
C GLU A 44 -3.80 -8.54 10.36
N ALA A 45 -4.33 -7.33 10.13
CA ALA A 45 -5.44 -6.81 10.93
C ALA A 45 -6.68 -7.71 10.85
N LEU A 46 -7.00 -8.23 9.66
CA LEU A 46 -8.16 -9.08 9.42
C LEU A 46 -8.05 -10.41 10.17
N ASN A 47 -6.86 -11.01 10.20
CA ASN A 47 -6.61 -12.34 10.75
C ASN A 47 -6.11 -12.31 12.20
N SER A 48 -5.76 -11.13 12.72
CA SER A 48 -5.31 -10.98 14.10
C SER A 48 -6.40 -11.38 15.10
N LYS A 49 -5.94 -12.07 16.16
CA LYS A 49 -6.72 -12.34 17.38
C LYS A 49 -6.47 -11.26 18.45
N GLU A 50 -5.41 -10.48 18.30
CA GLU A 50 -5.11 -9.36 19.16
C GLU A 50 -5.93 -8.14 18.73
N ARG A 51 -6.10 -7.20 19.66
CA ARG A 51 -6.85 -5.98 19.41
C ARG A 51 -6.13 -5.08 18.39
N VAL A 52 -6.84 -4.68 17.35
CA VAL A 52 -6.39 -3.69 16.36
C VAL A 52 -7.40 -2.54 16.33
N ASP A 53 -7.03 -1.41 16.91
CA ASP A 53 -7.91 -0.23 16.95
C ASP A 53 -7.91 0.52 15.63
N ARG A 54 -6.76 0.56 14.95
CA ARG A 54 -6.59 1.35 13.72
C ARG A 54 -5.75 0.64 12.69
N LEU A 55 -6.18 0.74 11.44
CA LEU A 55 -5.43 0.32 10.26
C LEU A 55 -5.20 1.54 9.37
N GLN A 56 -3.93 1.92 9.15
CA GLN A 56 -3.56 3.00 8.24
C GLN A 56 -3.00 2.43 6.93
N LEU A 57 -3.66 2.70 5.82
CA LEU A 57 -3.26 2.26 4.49
C LEU A 57 -2.74 3.46 3.70
N PHE A 58 -1.43 3.53 3.48
CA PHE A 58 -0.80 4.57 2.67
C PHE A 58 -0.71 4.10 1.23
N SER A 59 -1.38 4.80 0.32
CA SER A 59 -1.41 4.53 -1.13
C SER A 59 -1.54 3.03 -1.44
N PRO A 60 -2.57 2.33 -0.92
CA PRO A 60 -2.65 0.88 -0.99
C PRO A 60 -2.59 0.39 -2.43
N ALA A 61 -1.79 -0.65 -2.68
CA ALA A 61 -1.72 -1.25 -4.02
C ALA A 61 -3.12 -1.71 -4.45
N PHE A 62 -3.60 -1.20 -5.58
CA PHE A 62 -4.95 -1.43 -6.06
C PHE A 62 -4.92 -1.59 -7.58
N PHE A 63 -4.92 -2.84 -8.02
CA PHE A 63 -4.81 -3.19 -9.43
C PHE A 63 -6.04 -3.96 -9.95
N GLN A 64 -7.08 -4.14 -9.14
CA GLN A 64 -8.32 -4.85 -9.55
C GLN A 64 -9.13 -4.11 -10.63
N ASN A 65 -8.83 -2.85 -10.91
CA ASN A 65 -9.38 -2.08 -12.04
C ASN A 65 -8.58 -2.25 -13.35
N PHE A 66 -7.42 -2.91 -13.32
CA PHE A 66 -6.62 -3.21 -14.50
C PHE A 66 -6.91 -4.63 -15.00
N ASP A 67 -6.89 -4.81 -16.31
CA ASP A 67 -7.10 -6.12 -16.91
C ASP A 67 -5.93 -7.09 -16.64
N GLU A 68 -6.21 -8.37 -16.82
CA GLU A 68 -5.22 -9.43 -16.59
C GLU A 68 -4.01 -9.32 -17.53
N LYS A 69 -4.22 -8.84 -18.76
CA LYS A 69 -3.16 -8.69 -19.76
C LYS A 69 -2.13 -7.65 -19.31
N PHE A 70 -2.57 -6.54 -18.75
CA PHE A 70 -1.73 -5.51 -18.15
C PHE A 70 -0.90 -6.11 -17.00
N LYS A 71 -1.54 -6.81 -16.06
CA LYS A 71 -0.85 -7.42 -14.90
C LYS A 71 0.20 -8.44 -15.35
N ARG A 72 -0.14 -9.31 -16.31
CA ARG A 72 0.81 -10.28 -16.90
C ARG A 72 1.96 -9.59 -17.64
N ALA A 73 1.72 -8.46 -18.31
CA ALA A 73 2.76 -7.69 -18.97
C ALA A 73 3.75 -7.09 -17.95
N GLN A 74 3.27 -6.55 -16.83
CA GLN A 74 4.13 -6.06 -15.75
C GLN A 74 5.08 -7.15 -15.22
N LEU A 75 4.54 -8.35 -14.96
CA LEU A 75 5.35 -9.50 -14.56
C LEU A 75 6.36 -9.93 -15.62
N HIS A 76 5.97 -9.90 -16.89
CA HIS A 76 6.88 -10.21 -17.99
C HIS A 76 8.04 -9.21 -18.06
N TYR A 77 7.77 -7.91 -17.95
CA TYR A 77 8.80 -6.88 -17.97
C TYR A 77 9.75 -7.01 -16.78
N PHE A 78 9.22 -7.26 -15.57
CA PHE A 78 10.04 -7.53 -14.39
C PHE A 78 10.97 -8.74 -14.59
N LYS A 79 10.45 -9.86 -15.13
CA LYS A 79 11.25 -11.07 -15.40
C LYS A 79 12.29 -10.88 -16.51
N LYS A 80 12.03 -9.97 -17.45
CA LYS A 80 12.93 -9.68 -18.57
C LYS A 80 14.14 -8.87 -18.12
N ASP A 81 13.92 -7.82 -17.34
CA ASP A 81 14.98 -6.99 -16.76
C ASP A 81 14.45 -6.32 -15.48
N GLU A 82 14.79 -6.92 -14.32
CA GLU A 82 14.31 -6.46 -13.03
C GLU A 82 14.83 -5.06 -12.67
N ASN A 83 16.07 -4.74 -13.05
CA ASN A 83 16.70 -3.47 -12.69
C ASN A 83 16.02 -2.31 -13.41
N ILE A 84 15.83 -2.43 -14.73
CA ILE A 84 15.15 -1.40 -15.53
C ILE A 84 13.69 -1.25 -15.09
N TYR A 85 13.01 -2.36 -14.79
CA TYR A 85 11.64 -2.30 -14.28
C TYR A 85 11.56 -1.53 -12.96
N VAL A 86 12.39 -1.92 -11.99
CA VAL A 86 12.42 -1.33 -10.65
C VAL A 86 12.81 0.14 -10.71
N GLU A 87 13.78 0.51 -11.53
CA GLU A 87 14.18 1.92 -11.72
C GLU A 87 12.99 2.77 -12.21
N ASN A 88 12.26 2.30 -13.23
CA ASN A 88 11.09 3.00 -13.75
C ASN A 88 9.93 3.03 -12.74
N PHE A 89 9.73 1.94 -12.01
CA PHE A 89 8.74 1.86 -10.93
C PHE A 89 9.05 2.90 -9.84
N LEU A 90 10.28 2.93 -9.33
CA LEU A 90 10.67 3.86 -8.26
C LEU A 90 10.58 5.33 -8.72
N LYS A 91 10.91 5.64 -9.98
CA LYS A 91 10.69 6.98 -10.57
C LYS A 91 9.23 7.41 -10.50
N ASN A 92 8.29 6.49 -10.72
CA ASN A 92 6.86 6.77 -10.60
C ASN A 92 6.40 6.85 -9.15
N VAL A 93 6.98 6.06 -8.24
CA VAL A 93 6.68 6.10 -6.80
C VAL A 93 7.08 7.44 -6.18
N ILE A 94 8.27 7.97 -6.52
CA ILE A 94 8.76 9.23 -5.95
C ILE A 94 8.03 10.45 -6.51
N TYR A 95 7.51 10.38 -7.73
CA TYR A 95 6.81 11.51 -8.35
C TYR A 95 5.61 11.96 -7.49
N PRO A 96 5.39 13.28 -7.28
CA PRO A 96 6.12 14.42 -7.84
C PRO A 96 7.28 14.92 -6.95
N LYS A 97 7.65 14.19 -5.90
CA LYS A 97 8.73 14.58 -4.98
C LYS A 97 10.11 14.38 -5.62
N GLU A 98 11.05 15.20 -5.18
CA GLU A 98 12.48 15.02 -5.40
C GLU A 98 13.13 14.67 -4.05
N ILE A 99 13.11 13.38 -3.70
CA ILE A 99 13.68 12.88 -2.44
C ILE A 99 14.58 11.67 -2.70
N ASP A 100 15.63 11.55 -1.91
CA ASP A 100 16.48 10.36 -1.92
C ASP A 100 15.85 9.25 -1.08
N ILE A 101 15.54 8.13 -1.73
CA ILE A 101 14.97 6.92 -1.13
C ILE A 101 15.94 5.73 -1.11
N SER A 102 17.19 5.93 -1.54
CA SER A 102 18.19 4.87 -1.68
C SER A 102 18.40 4.05 -0.41
N LYS A 103 18.35 4.71 0.76
CA LYS A 103 18.51 4.05 2.07
C LYS A 103 17.37 3.09 2.45
N TYR A 104 16.23 3.15 1.76
CA TYR A 104 15.10 2.25 1.98
C TYR A 104 14.95 1.22 0.86
N PHE A 105 15.81 1.26 -0.15
CA PHE A 105 15.65 0.43 -1.33
C PHE A 105 16.04 -1.02 -1.04
N LYS A 106 15.14 -1.95 -1.36
CA LYS A 106 15.48 -3.37 -1.55
C LYS A 106 14.93 -3.81 -2.90
N ILE A 107 15.58 -4.77 -3.56
CA ILE A 107 14.96 -5.38 -4.73
C ILE A 107 13.77 -6.26 -4.30
N GLY A 108 12.62 -6.06 -4.93
CA GLY A 108 11.44 -6.91 -4.73
C GLY A 108 11.56 -8.22 -5.53
N THR A 109 10.70 -9.19 -5.23
CA THR A 109 10.66 -10.46 -5.96
C THR A 109 9.51 -10.50 -6.97
N ALA A 110 9.61 -11.37 -7.98
CA ALA A 110 8.53 -11.60 -8.93
C ALA A 110 7.23 -12.08 -8.24
N GLN A 111 7.36 -12.82 -7.13
CA GLN A 111 6.22 -13.29 -6.34
C GLN A 111 5.54 -12.15 -5.58
N GLU A 112 6.31 -11.25 -4.96
CA GLU A 112 5.75 -10.05 -4.31
C GLU A 112 5.03 -9.16 -5.34
N LEU A 113 5.62 -9.00 -6.53
CA LEU A 113 4.99 -8.25 -7.61
C LEU A 113 3.70 -8.92 -8.11
N GLU A 114 3.70 -10.24 -8.25
CA GLU A 114 2.51 -11.00 -8.63
C GLU A 114 1.40 -10.85 -7.59
N GLU A 115 1.73 -11.02 -6.31
CA GLU A 115 0.76 -10.80 -5.24
C GLU A 115 0.22 -9.36 -5.25
N LEU A 116 1.09 -8.35 -5.40
CA LEU A 116 0.70 -6.94 -5.50
C LEU A 116 -0.30 -6.69 -6.63
N LEU A 117 -0.02 -7.20 -7.83
CA LEU A 117 -0.82 -6.96 -9.03
C LEU A 117 -2.15 -7.72 -9.02
N PHE A 118 -2.16 -8.92 -8.45
CA PHE A 118 -3.30 -9.83 -8.48
C PHE A 118 -4.11 -9.84 -7.18
N TYR A 119 -3.71 -9.09 -6.16
CA TYR A 119 -4.53 -8.93 -4.97
C TYR A 119 -5.85 -8.23 -5.30
N GLU A 120 -6.95 -8.81 -4.83
CA GLU A 120 -8.29 -8.26 -4.94
C GLU A 120 -8.81 -7.88 -3.56
N TRP A 121 -9.11 -6.60 -3.38
CA TRP A 121 -9.73 -6.11 -2.17
C TRP A 121 -11.20 -6.54 -2.15
N SER A 122 -11.66 -6.98 -0.98
CA SER A 122 -13.01 -7.48 -0.78
C SER A 122 -13.78 -6.58 0.17
N GLU A 123 -14.94 -6.11 -0.28
CA GLU A 123 -15.90 -5.35 0.53
C GLU A 123 -16.34 -6.13 1.78
N GLU A 124 -16.54 -7.44 1.65
CA GLU A 124 -16.88 -8.32 2.77
C GLU A 124 -15.77 -8.34 3.83
N LYS A 125 -14.51 -8.49 3.40
CA LYS A 125 -13.36 -8.47 4.31
C LYS A 125 -13.19 -7.10 4.99
N LEU A 126 -13.44 -6.00 4.26
CA LEU A 126 -13.42 -4.65 4.80
C LEU A 126 -14.52 -4.46 5.86
N GLN A 127 -15.75 -4.85 5.54
CA GLN A 127 -16.87 -4.78 6.48
C GLN A 127 -16.58 -5.60 7.74
N LYS A 128 -15.99 -6.78 7.60
CA LYS A 128 -15.59 -7.60 8.75
C LYS A 128 -14.60 -6.91 9.69
N LEU A 129 -13.68 -6.08 9.19
CA LEU A 129 -12.80 -5.27 10.03
C LEU A 129 -13.56 -4.14 10.74
N VAL A 130 -14.46 -3.46 10.01
CA VAL A 130 -15.32 -2.41 10.58
C VAL A 130 -16.20 -2.99 11.70
N ASP A 131 -16.78 -4.17 11.50
CA ASP A 131 -17.62 -4.86 12.48
C ASP A 131 -16.84 -5.31 13.72
N LYS A 132 -15.53 -5.56 13.59
CA LYS A 132 -14.62 -5.78 14.73
C LYS A 132 -14.29 -4.49 15.52
N GLY A 133 -14.73 -3.34 15.03
CA GLY A 133 -14.45 -2.03 15.61
C GLY A 133 -13.12 -1.41 15.17
N THR A 134 -12.43 -1.98 14.17
CA THR A 134 -11.20 -1.40 13.63
C THR A 134 -11.51 -0.17 12.78
N ILE A 135 -10.88 0.96 13.09
CA ILE A 135 -10.96 2.18 12.28
C ILE A 135 -10.00 2.05 11.11
N ILE A 136 -10.53 2.12 9.88
CA ILE A 136 -9.71 2.08 8.66
C ILE A 136 -9.50 3.50 8.14
N GLU A 137 -8.25 3.84 7.86
CA GLU A 137 -7.84 5.09 7.21
C GLU A 137 -7.09 4.77 5.92
N VAL A 138 -7.44 5.47 4.85
CA VAL A 138 -6.80 5.31 3.54
C VAL A 138 -6.29 6.67 3.07
N TYR A 139 -4.99 6.77 2.85
CA TYR A 139 -4.32 8.01 2.44
C TYR A 139 -3.88 7.89 0.99
N LEU A 140 -4.24 8.88 0.18
CA LEU A 140 -4.08 8.86 -1.28
C LEU A 140 -3.51 10.18 -1.78
N GLY A 141 -2.51 10.09 -2.67
CA GLY A 141 -2.01 11.24 -3.42
C GLY A 141 -2.84 11.50 -4.68
N GLU A 142 -3.11 12.76 -4.97
CA GLU A 142 -3.80 13.20 -6.20
C GLU A 142 -3.03 12.84 -7.48
N ASN A 143 -1.70 12.92 -7.43
CA ASN A 143 -0.80 12.75 -8.57
C ASN A 143 -0.11 11.37 -8.57
N ASP A 144 -0.72 10.37 -7.95
CA ASP A 144 -0.20 9.01 -7.90
C ASP A 144 -0.09 8.41 -9.31
N LYS A 145 1.10 7.86 -9.64
CA LYS A 145 1.39 7.23 -10.94
C LYS A 145 1.37 5.71 -10.91
N ILE A 146 1.15 5.11 -9.74
CA ILE A 146 1.14 3.66 -9.53
C ILE A 146 -0.29 3.12 -9.54
N ILE A 147 -1.21 3.82 -8.88
CA ILE A 147 -2.62 3.44 -8.76
C ILE A 147 -3.54 4.56 -9.26
N ASP A 148 -4.78 4.20 -9.60
CA ASP A 148 -5.85 5.18 -9.82
C ASP A 148 -6.47 5.58 -8.46
N SER A 149 -5.94 6.65 -7.86
CA SER A 149 -6.38 7.13 -6.55
C SER A 149 -7.88 7.41 -6.46
N LEU A 150 -8.55 7.79 -7.56
CA LEU A 150 -10.00 8.00 -7.53
C LEU A 150 -10.75 6.67 -7.44
N LYS A 151 -10.30 5.63 -8.15
CA LYS A 151 -10.87 4.29 -8.03
C LYS A 151 -10.66 3.71 -6.64
N VAL A 152 -9.47 3.89 -6.06
CA VAL A 152 -9.20 3.47 -4.68
C VAL A 152 -10.13 4.19 -3.71
N LYS A 153 -10.21 5.53 -3.80
CA LYS A 153 -11.11 6.32 -2.96
C LYS A 153 -12.56 5.84 -3.06
N GLU A 154 -13.07 5.66 -4.27
CA GLU A 154 -14.45 5.23 -4.51
C GLU A 154 -14.76 3.85 -3.93
N PHE A 155 -13.80 2.93 -3.97
CA PHE A 155 -13.94 1.59 -3.39
C PHE A 155 -13.93 1.62 -1.85
N PHE A 156 -13.00 2.37 -1.24
CA PHE A 156 -12.82 2.36 0.22
C PHE A 156 -13.77 3.28 0.99
N LYS A 157 -14.39 4.29 0.35
CA LYS A 157 -15.16 5.35 1.04
C LYS A 157 -16.31 4.85 1.92
N ASN A 158 -16.85 3.66 1.66
CA ASN A 158 -17.96 3.10 2.44
C ASN A 158 -17.48 2.39 3.72
N TYR A 159 -16.18 2.08 3.82
CA TYR A 159 -15.60 1.27 4.90
C TYR A 159 -14.49 1.99 5.67
N ALA A 160 -13.97 3.08 5.12
CA ALA A 160 -12.80 3.78 5.64
C ALA A 160 -12.95 5.30 5.54
N THR A 161 -12.26 6.01 6.43
CA THR A 161 -12.00 7.44 6.22
C THR A 161 -10.93 7.58 5.14
N THR A 162 -11.27 8.23 4.03
CA THR A 162 -10.36 8.42 2.90
C THR A 162 -9.82 9.85 2.88
N TYR A 163 -8.50 9.98 2.91
CA TYR A 163 -7.78 11.25 2.77
C TYR A 163 -7.23 11.36 1.36
N TYR A 164 -7.70 12.34 0.59
CA TYR A 164 -7.24 12.62 -0.76
C TYR A 164 -6.43 13.91 -0.76
N ILE A 165 -5.11 13.81 -0.90
CA ILE A 165 -4.18 14.90 -0.63
C ILE A 165 -3.69 15.50 -1.97
N LYS A 166 -3.98 16.79 -2.14
CA LYS A 166 -3.61 17.53 -3.35
C LYS A 166 -2.10 17.61 -3.54
N ASN A 167 -1.67 17.60 -4.80
CA ASN A 167 -0.27 17.69 -5.21
C ASN A 167 0.67 16.60 -4.67
N LYS A 168 0.14 15.58 -3.99
CA LYS A 168 0.92 14.46 -3.44
C LYS A 168 0.89 13.25 -4.35
N GLY A 169 1.92 12.42 -4.27
CA GLY A 169 2.12 11.24 -5.11
C GLY A 169 1.91 9.93 -4.36
N HIS A 170 2.54 8.85 -4.83
CA HIS A 170 2.45 7.54 -4.17
C HIS A 170 3.06 7.57 -2.76
N LEU A 171 4.18 8.29 -2.57
CA LEU A 171 4.80 8.52 -1.25
C LEU A 171 4.16 9.65 -0.44
N LEU A 172 2.91 10.03 -0.75
CA LEU A 172 2.17 11.16 -0.17
C LEU A 172 2.98 12.46 -0.19
#